data_AF-A0A820N4Y6-F1
#
_entry.id   AF-A0A820N4Y6-F1
#
_cell.length_a   1.000
_cell.length_b   1.000
_cell.length_c   1.000
_cell.angle_alpha   90.00
_cell.angle_beta   90.00
_cell.angle_gamma   90.00
#
_symmetry.space_group_name_H-M   'P 1'
#
loop_
_entity.id
_entity.type
_entity.pdbx_description
1 polymer ?
#
loop_
_entity_poly.entity_id
_entity_poly.type
_entity_poly.pdbx_seq_one_letter_code
_entity_poly.pdbx_strand_id
1 'polypeptide(L)'
;MTQCALLSKIANNRSLTGYCENLIRKINFKNSGINTKVNLNQALKNKKSTTDSYMFFGADVIHPTNVTRQHPSIAVVVGSCDSLCSTT
;
A
#
# COMPACT_ATOMS: atom_id res chain seq x y z
N MET A 1 -2.33 10.29 13.39
CA MET A 1 -2.01 10.07 11.96
C MET A 1 -1.24 11.26 11.42
N THR A 2 -0.13 11.06 10.72
CA THR A 2 0.69 12.15 10.17
C THR A 2 0.92 11.96 8.67
N GLN A 3 1.07 13.05 7.91
CA GLN A 3 1.46 13.03 6.50
C GLN A 3 2.50 14.12 6.26
N CYS A 4 3.77 13.73 6.13
CA CYS A 4 4.87 14.66 5.84
C CYS A 4 4.92 14.98 4.33
N ALA A 5 5.29 16.21 3.99
CA ALA A 5 5.47 16.69 2.63
C ALA A 5 6.61 17.71 2.57
N LEU A 6 7.38 17.71 1.49
CA LEU A 6 8.48 18.65 1.31
C LEU A 6 7.93 20.01 0.83
N LEU A 7 8.29 21.11 1.50
CA LEU A 7 7.82 22.45 1.16
C LEU A 7 8.14 22.82 -0.30
N SER A 8 9.34 22.49 -0.79
CA SER A 8 9.74 22.78 -2.17
C SER A 8 8.90 22.05 -3.23
N LYS A 9 8.26 20.92 -2.89
CA LYS A 9 7.35 20.21 -3.79
C LYS A 9 5.95 20.84 -3.81
N ILE A 10 5.53 21.47 -2.71
CA ILE A 10 4.25 22.19 -2.62
C ILE A 10 4.38 23.59 -3.24
N ALA A 11 5.51 24.26 -3.02
CA ALA A 11 5.76 25.60 -3.55
C ALA A 11 6.02 25.62 -5.07
N ASN A 12 6.27 24.47 -5.70
CA ASN A 12 6.52 24.38 -7.13
C ASN A 12 5.22 24.08 -7.91
N ASN A 13 4.68 25.12 -8.56
CA ASN A 13 3.41 25.05 -9.29
C ASN A 13 3.41 24.13 -10.53
N ARG A 14 4.57 23.84 -11.14
CA ARG A 14 4.61 23.04 -12.39
C ARG A 14 4.14 21.60 -12.22
N SER A 15 4.23 21.05 -11.01
CA SER A 15 3.86 19.65 -10.71
C SER A 15 2.90 19.52 -9.53
N LEU A 16 2.30 20.63 -9.10
CA LEU A 16 1.53 20.69 -7.86
C LEU A 16 0.32 19.75 -7.91
N THR A 17 -0.41 19.70 -9.02
CA THR A 17 -1.61 18.86 -9.16
C THR A 17 -1.30 17.38 -8.95
N GLY A 18 -0.36 16.81 -9.71
CA GLY A 18 0.01 15.40 -9.56
C GLY A 18 0.65 15.08 -8.20
N TYR A 19 1.39 16.04 -7.61
CA TYR A 19 1.90 15.88 -6.25
C TYR A 19 0.77 15.81 -5.23
N CYS A 20 -0.20 16.71 -5.30
CA CYS A 20 -1.37 16.74 -4.43
C CYS A 20 -2.25 15.51 -4.60
N GLU A 21 -2.49 15.04 -5.83
CA GLU A 21 -3.25 13.81 -6.08
C GLU A 21 -2.63 12.60 -5.37
N ASN A 22 -1.32 12.42 -5.49
CA ASN A 22 -0.59 11.36 -4.79
C ASN A 22 -0.65 11.53 -3.28
N LEU A 23 -0.56 12.77 -2.78
CA LEU A 23 -0.66 13.06 -1.35
C LEU A 23 -2.05 12.70 -0.80
N ILE A 24 -3.10 13.07 -1.52
CA ILE A 24 -4.50 12.78 -1.16
C ILE A 24 -4.73 11.27 -1.13
N ARG A 25 -4.22 10.51 -2.11
CA ARG A 25 -4.31 9.04 -2.10
C ARG A 25 -3.67 8.41 -0.85
N LYS A 26 -2.55 8.95 -0.38
CA LYS A 26 -1.89 8.50 0.87
C LYS A 26 -2.69 8.87 2.12
N ILE A 27 -3.29 10.07 2.14
CA ILE A 27 -4.15 10.53 3.25
C ILE A 27 -5.43 9.69 3.31
N ASN A 28 -6.06 9.42 2.18
CA ASN A 28 -7.26 8.60 2.09
C ASN A 28 -7.01 7.20 2.67
N PHE A 29 -5.92 6.54 2.25
CA PHE A 29 -5.55 5.22 2.78
C PHE A 29 -5.30 5.22 4.29
N LYS A 30 -4.59 6.22 4.81
CA LYS A 30 -4.33 6.30 6.27
C LYS A 30 -5.63 6.43 7.07
N ASN A 31 -6.66 7.07 6.51
CA ASN A 31 -8.01 7.16 7.08
C ASN A 31 -8.90 5.96 6.71
N SER A 32 -8.30 4.82 6.35
CA SER A 32 -9.00 3.58 5.97
C SER A 32 -9.87 3.70 4.71
N GLY A 33 -9.65 4.72 3.90
CA GLY A 33 -10.31 4.88 2.61
C GLY A 33 -9.71 3.97 1.53
N ILE A 34 -10.52 3.66 0.51
CA ILE A 34 -10.13 2.80 -0.61
C ILE A 34 -9.94 3.68 -1.85
N ASN A 35 -8.73 3.71 -2.42
CA ASN A 35 -8.43 4.50 -3.63
C ASN A 35 -8.96 3.83 -4.90
N THR A 36 -8.73 2.52 -5.02
CA THR A 36 -9.12 1.73 -6.19
C THR A 36 -9.55 0.33 -5.77
N LYS A 37 -10.39 -0.31 -6.59
CA LYS A 37 -10.88 -1.67 -6.36
C LYS A 37 -10.63 -2.49 -7.62
N VAL A 38 -10.18 -3.72 -7.44
CA VAL A 38 -10.02 -4.69 -8.53
C VAL A 38 -11.25 -5.58 -8.57
N ASN A 39 -11.77 -5.85 -9.76
CA ASN A 39 -12.79 -6.87 -9.93
C ASN A 39 -12.13 -8.26 -9.84
N LEU A 40 -12.08 -8.82 -8.63
CA LEU A 40 -11.48 -10.12 -8.38
C LEU A 40 -12.15 -11.27 -9.14
N ASN A 41 -13.45 -11.16 -9.46
CA ASN A 41 -14.12 -12.19 -10.26
C ASN A 41 -13.56 -12.23 -11.69
N GLN A 42 -13.12 -11.09 -12.21
CA GLN A 42 -12.45 -11.01 -13.52
C GLN A 42 -10.97 -11.42 -13.43
N ALA A 43 -10.29 -11.05 -12.34
CA ALA A 43 -8.86 -11.34 -12.15
C ALA A 43 -8.58 -12.82 -11.84
N LEU A 44 -9.43 -13.46 -11.03
CA LEU A 44 -9.31 -14.85 -10.61
C LEU A 44 -10.17 -15.74 -11.52
N LYS A 45 -9.62 -16.12 -12.68
CA LYS A 45 -10.30 -16.94 -13.70
C LYS A 45 -10.81 -18.31 -13.20
N ASN A 46 -10.34 -18.77 -12.04
CA ASN A 46 -10.61 -20.10 -11.48
C ASN A 46 -11.41 -20.06 -10.18
N LYS A 47 -12.28 -19.06 -9.95
CA LYS A 47 -13.20 -19.12 -8.81
C LYS A 47 -14.09 -20.36 -8.95
N LYS A 48 -13.95 -21.33 -8.03
CA LYS A 48 -14.76 -22.54 -8.02
C LYS A 48 -16.17 -22.24 -7.52
N SER A 49 -16.32 -21.25 -6.65
CA SER A 49 -17.60 -20.79 -6.12
C SER A 49 -17.64 -19.28 -5.88
N THR A 50 -18.84 -18.69 -5.95
CA THR A 50 -19.10 -17.30 -5.55
C THR A 50 -18.92 -17.09 -4.04
N THR A 51 -18.87 -18.17 -3.26
CA THR A 51 -18.67 -18.18 -1.80
C THR A 51 -17.21 -18.32 -1.37
N ASP A 52 -16.29 -18.56 -2.31
CA ASP A 52 -14.87 -18.69 -1.99
C ASP A 52 -14.32 -17.37 -1.43
N SER A 53 -13.68 -17.47 -0.27
CA SER A 53 -13.05 -16.34 0.42
C SER A 53 -11.52 -16.48 0.35
N TYR A 54 -10.86 -15.40 -0.06
CA TYR A 54 -9.41 -15.36 -0.23
C TYR A 54 -8.82 -14.26 0.65
N MET A 55 -7.64 -14.52 1.21
CA MET A 55 -6.82 -13.54 1.90
C MET A 55 -5.42 -13.56 1.28
N PHE A 56 -4.89 -12.37 1.00
CA PHE A 56 -3.57 -12.21 0.40
C PHE A 56 -2.59 -11.72 1.46
N PHE A 57 -1.43 -12.36 1.52
CA PHE A 57 -0.33 -11.96 2.40
C PHE A 57 0.90 -11.58 1.57
N GLY A 58 1.58 -10.52 2.00
CA GLY A 58 2.93 -10.18 1.54
C GLY A 58 3.89 -10.29 2.73
N ALA A 59 5.03 -10.93 2.54
CA ALA A 59 6.06 -11.09 3.58
C ALA A 59 7.43 -10.72 3.02
N ASP A 60 8.23 -10.01 3.82
CA ASP A 60 9.59 -9.60 3.47
C ASP A 60 10.51 -9.64 4.70
N VAL A 61 11.81 -9.84 4.48
CA VAL A 61 12.84 -9.78 5.52
C VAL A 61 13.95 -8.84 5.07
N ILE A 62 14.12 -7.75 5.82
CA ILE A 62 15.10 -6.71 5.55
C ILE A 62 16.34 -6.98 6.41
N HIS A 63 17.47 -7.20 5.76
CA HIS A 63 18.77 -7.31 6.40
C HIS A 63 19.50 -5.96 6.34
N PRO A 64 19.98 -5.41 7.47
CA PRO A 64 20.68 -4.14 7.48
C PRO A 64 22.04 -4.25 6.75
N THR A 65 22.35 -3.28 5.89
CA THR A 65 23.61 -3.20 5.15
C THR A 65 24.62 -2.30 5.88
N ASN A 66 25.91 -2.62 5.79
CA ASN A 66 27.03 -1.83 6.34
C ASN A 66 27.07 -1.69 7.87
N VAL A 67 26.61 -2.71 8.59
CA VAL A 67 26.65 -2.72 10.06
C VAL A 67 27.26 -4.01 10.55
N THR A 68 27.93 -3.95 11.69
CA THR A 68 28.54 -5.13 12.32
C THR A 68 27.46 -6.22 12.51
N ARG A 69 27.86 -7.49 12.51
CA ARG A 69 26.97 -8.69 12.58
C ARG A 69 25.94 -8.72 13.74
N GLN A 70 25.90 -7.69 14.58
CA GLN A 70 25.07 -7.60 15.79
C GLN A 70 23.70 -6.95 15.57
N HIS A 71 23.35 -6.49 14.37
CA HIS A 71 22.02 -5.91 14.15
C HIS A 71 20.99 -6.94 13.68
N PRO A 72 19.80 -6.98 14.31
CA PRO A 72 18.76 -7.91 13.94
C PRO A 72 18.20 -7.57 12.57
N SER A 73 17.71 -8.59 11.88
CA SER A 73 16.93 -8.41 10.66
C SER A 73 15.49 -8.04 11.02
N ILE A 74 14.80 -7.37 10.11
CA ILE A 74 13.41 -6.93 10.30
C ILE A 74 12.51 -7.77 9.40
N ALA A 75 11.64 -8.58 9.99
CA ALA A 75 10.60 -9.29 9.26
C ALA A 75 9.30 -8.46 9.23
N VAL A 76 8.68 -8.36 8.06
CA VAL A 76 7.43 -7.61 7.85
C VAL A 76 6.41 -8.51 7.16
N VAL A 77 5.18 -8.50 7.66
CA VAL A 77 4.03 -9.18 7.06
C VAL A 77 2.87 -8.21 6.92
N VAL A 78 2.23 -8.18 5.76
CA VAL A 78 0.99 -7.46 5.49
C VAL A 78 -0.07 -8.44 5.01
N GLY A 79 -1.33 -8.16 5.33
CA GLY A 79 -2.47 -9.00 4.95
C GLY A 79 -3.66 -8.16 4.48
N SER A 80 -4.39 -8.65 3.48
CA SER A 80 -5.64 -8.04 3.04
C SER A 80 -6.73 -8.19 4.12
N CYS A 81 -7.42 -7.11 4.47
CA CYS A 81 -8.48 -7.12 5.48
C CYS A 81 -9.91 -7.07 4.88
N ASP A 82 -10.04 -7.08 3.56
CA ASP A 82 -11.31 -7.03 2.85
C ASP A 82 -11.36 -8.02 1.68
N SER A 83 -12.56 -8.25 1.17
CA SER A 83 -12.82 -9.07 -0.02
C SER A 83 -12.62 -8.32 -1.33
N LEU A 84 -12.23 -7.04 -1.28
CA LEU A 84 -12.12 -6.17 -2.44
C LEU A 84 -10.69 -6.12 -2.99
N CYS A 85 -9.72 -6.71 -2.26
CA CYS A 85 -8.30 -6.66 -2.56
C CYS A 85 -7.91 -5.23 -2.94
N SER A 86 -8.27 -4.28 -2.07
CA SER A 86 -8.07 -2.86 -2.28
C SER A 86 -6.57 -2.54 -2.39
N THR A 87 -6.18 -1.88 -3.48
CA THR A 87 -4.79 -1.47 -3.72
C THR A 87 -4.65 0.05 -3.70
N THR A 88 -3.48 0.50 -3.23
CA THR A 88 -3.08 1.91 -3.09
C THR A 88 -3.01 2.66 -4.41
#